data_AF-A0A1I7ZJV4-F1
#
_entry.id   AF-A0A1I7ZJV4-F1
#
_cell.length_a   1.000
_cell.length_b   1.000
_cell.length_c   1.000
_cell.angle_alpha   90.00
_cell.angle_beta   90.00
_cell.angle_gamma   90.00
#
_symmetry.space_group_name_H-M   'P 1'
#
loop_
_entity.id
_entity.type
_entity.pdbx_description
1 polymer ?
#
loop_
_entity_poly.entity_id
_entity_poly.type
_entity_poly.pdbx_seq_one_letter_code
_entity_poly.pdbx_strand_id
1 'polypeptide(L)'
;MYSSICTQVVNDTTPVPATTTMPPPPVENARACSDDFSSLWLDIVFVLDSSMSVDSEGFNFERTMLYGLIRELDVAQKLGKYTRIAYVNVGSKAHRISNLKSYRSSREAADALLAIKYLGDPDLNVGA
;
A
#
# COMPACT_ATOMS: atom_id res chain seq x y z
N MET A 1 6.52 0.13 20.03
CA MET A 1 7.80 0.20 19.30
C MET A 1 7.44 0.00 17.83
N TYR A 2 7.18 1.08 17.10
CA TYR A 2 6.83 0.97 15.68
C TYR A 2 8.12 0.79 14.89
N SER A 3 8.19 -0.31 14.12
CA SER A 3 9.26 -0.55 13.14
C SER A 3 9.13 0.48 12.02
N SER A 4 10.24 1.09 11.58
CA SER A 4 10.21 2.01 10.43
C SER A 4 9.61 1.34 9.20
N ILE A 5 8.79 2.09 8.47
CA ILE A 5 8.10 1.65 7.25
C ILE A 5 9.04 1.68 6.04
N CYS A 6 10.13 2.43 6.14
CA CYS A 6 11.19 2.48 5.14
C CYS A 6 12.55 2.58 5.83
N THR A 7 13.48 1.70 5.45
CA THR A 7 14.88 1.83 5.85
C THR A 7 15.47 3.00 5.07
N GLN A 8 16.06 3.98 5.77
CA GLN A 8 16.90 4.97 5.10
C GLN A 8 18.01 4.21 4.37
N VAL A 9 18.22 4.50 3.09
CA VAL A 9 19.50 4.16 2.48
C VAL A 9 20.51 5.05 3.20
N VAL A 10 21.14 4.50 4.24
CA VAL A 10 22.29 5.14 4.87
C VAL A 10 23.29 5.34 3.75
N ASN A 11 23.64 6.60 3.46
CA ASN A 11 24.75 6.90 2.57
C ASN A 11 25.94 6.09 3.08
N ASP A 12 26.38 5.11 2.29
CA ASP A 12 27.55 4.32 2.62
C ASP A 12 28.73 5.28 2.66
N THR A 13 29.19 5.61 3.86
CA THR A 13 30.32 6.52 4.11
C THR A 13 31.65 5.85 3.81
N THR A 14 31.67 4.71 3.12
CA THR A 14 32.93 4.12 2.62
C THR A 14 33.68 5.20 1.83
N PRO A 15 34.91 5.54 2.24
CA PRO A 15 35.69 6.51 1.50
C PRO A 15 36.02 5.88 0.15
N VAL A 16 35.33 6.31 -0.89
CA VAL A 16 35.67 5.96 -2.27
C VAL A 16 37.13 6.37 -2.48
N PRO A 17 38.05 5.45 -2.85
CA PRO A 17 39.43 5.80 -3.12
C PRO A 17 39.46 6.83 -4.25
N ALA A 18 39.84 8.06 -3.94
CA ALA A 18 39.88 9.17 -4.89
C ALA A 18 40.98 8.93 -5.93
N THR A 19 40.63 8.26 -7.04
CA THR A 19 41.55 8.08 -8.18
C THR A 19 40.85 8.25 -9.52
N THR A 20 40.07 9.30 -9.71
CA THR A 20 39.71 9.78 -11.06
C THR A 20 39.21 11.22 -11.01
N THR A 21 39.67 12.05 -11.95
CA THR A 21 39.46 13.50 -12.10
C THR A 21 38.05 13.90 -12.53
N MET A 22 37.02 13.10 -12.24
CA MET A 22 35.64 13.42 -12.60
C MET A 22 34.93 14.00 -11.38
N PRO A 23 34.20 15.13 -11.51
CA PRO A 23 33.38 15.63 -10.42
C PRO A 23 32.44 14.51 -9.97
N PRO A 24 32.28 14.28 -8.65
CA PRO A 24 31.34 13.28 -8.17
C PRO A 24 29.96 13.61 -8.78
N PRO A 25 29.20 12.60 -9.25
CA PRO A 25 27.81 12.84 -9.63
C PRO A 25 27.13 13.57 -8.46
N PRO A 26 26.20 14.52 -8.75
CA PRO A 26 25.43 15.14 -7.68
C PRO A 26 24.91 14.02 -6.80
N VAL A 27 25.30 14.03 -5.52
CA VAL A 27 24.77 13.10 -4.54
C VAL A 27 23.29 13.46 -4.48
N GLU A 28 22.49 12.79 -5.29
CA GLU A 28 21.05 12.91 -5.29
C GLU A 28 20.68 12.48 -3.89
N ASN A 29 20.34 13.45 -3.03
CA ASN A 29 20.02 13.18 -1.64
C ASN A 29 19.08 11.99 -1.63
N ALA A 30 19.57 10.83 -1.15
CA ALA A 30 18.77 9.64 -1.04
C ALA A 30 17.46 10.10 -0.37
N ARG A 31 16.31 9.87 -1.03
CA ARG A 31 15.03 10.40 -0.57
C ARG A 31 14.90 10.03 0.90
N ALA A 32 15.00 11.02 1.77
CA ALA A 32 14.82 10.80 3.19
C ALA A 32 13.40 10.26 3.36
N CYS A 33 13.30 8.99 3.74
CA CYS A 33 12.03 8.37 4.04
C CYS A 33 11.52 8.90 5.38
N SER A 34 10.23 8.83 5.59
CA SER A 34 9.61 9.26 6.83
C SER A 34 8.76 8.12 7.38
N ASP A 35 8.65 8.04 8.69
CA ASP A 35 7.73 7.10 9.35
C ASP A 35 6.29 7.65 9.41
N ASP A 36 6.07 8.89 8.94
CA ASP A 36 4.76 9.50 8.81
C ASP A 36 4.19 9.27 7.40
N PHE A 37 3.09 8.50 7.32
CA PHE A 37 2.38 8.19 6.08
C PHE A 37 1.98 9.44 5.26
N SER A 38 1.68 10.56 5.92
CA SER A 38 1.28 11.81 5.25
C SER A 38 2.42 12.44 4.44
N SER A 39 3.65 11.98 4.66
CA SER A 39 4.85 12.52 4.04
C SER A 39 5.49 11.55 3.02
N LEU A 40 4.77 10.49 2.65
CA LEU A 40 5.21 9.48 1.70
C LEU A 40 4.37 9.50 0.41
N TRP A 41 4.97 9.03 -0.69
CA TRP A 41 4.23 8.63 -1.89
C TRP A 41 3.92 7.14 -1.76
N LEU A 42 2.65 6.78 -1.54
CA LEU A 42 2.26 5.38 -1.37
C LEU A 42 1.23 4.96 -2.43
N ASP A 43 1.49 3.81 -3.04
CA ASP A 43 0.50 3.04 -3.78
C ASP A 43 0.23 1.75 -3.02
N ILE A 44 -1.00 1.56 -2.57
CA ILE A 44 -1.41 0.37 -1.83
C ILE A 44 -2.48 -0.36 -2.62
N VAL A 45 -2.29 -1.66 -2.81
CA VAL A 45 -3.31 -2.56 -3.33
C VAL A 45 -3.66 -3.54 -2.22
N PHE A 46 -4.88 -3.47 -1.71
CA PHE A 46 -5.38 -4.47 -0.76
C PHE A 46 -5.98 -5.63 -1.56
N VAL A 47 -5.48 -6.83 -1.27
CA VAL A 47 -5.97 -8.09 -1.83
C VAL A 47 -6.74 -8.79 -0.72
N LEU A 48 -8.04 -8.96 -0.91
CA LEU A 48 -8.95 -9.54 0.09
C LEU A 48 -9.21 -11.00 -0.24
N ASP A 49 -9.14 -11.87 0.76
CA ASP A 49 -9.45 -13.29 0.63
C ASP A 49 -10.96 -13.49 0.86
N SER A 50 -11.68 -13.94 -0.17
CA SER A 50 -13.11 -14.26 -0.14
C SER A 50 -13.36 -15.77 -0.28
N SER A 51 -12.40 -16.59 0.11
CA SER A 51 -12.53 -18.05 0.10
C SER A 51 -13.43 -18.56 1.24
N MET A 52 -14.00 -19.74 1.05
CA MET A 52 -14.82 -20.42 2.06
C MET A 52 -14.09 -20.70 3.38
N SER A 53 -12.77 -20.79 3.38
CA SER A 53 -11.98 -20.96 4.62
C SER A 53 -11.93 -19.72 5.51
N VAL A 54 -12.14 -18.53 4.95
CA VAL A 54 -12.23 -17.28 5.72
C VAL A 54 -13.64 -17.10 6.30
N ASP A 55 -14.64 -17.64 5.63
CA ASP A 55 -16.06 -17.47 5.91
C ASP A 55 -16.56 -16.00 5.86
N SER A 56 -17.88 -15.80 5.96
CA SER A 56 -18.46 -14.46 5.84
C SER A 56 -18.17 -13.55 7.04
N GLU A 57 -18.03 -14.13 8.24
CA GLU A 57 -17.73 -13.39 9.47
C GLU A 57 -16.27 -12.96 9.47
N GLY A 58 -15.35 -13.87 9.14
CA GLY A 58 -13.94 -13.56 8.95
C GLY A 58 -13.73 -12.48 7.89
N PHE A 59 -14.42 -12.57 6.75
CA PHE A 59 -14.32 -11.55 5.70
C PHE A 59 -14.86 -10.18 6.13
N ASN A 60 -15.88 -10.15 7.00
CA ASN A 60 -16.34 -8.90 7.61
C ASN A 60 -15.27 -8.33 8.55
N PHE A 61 -14.66 -9.18 9.38
CA PHE A 61 -13.60 -8.76 10.29
C PHE A 61 -12.39 -8.20 9.54
N GLU A 62 -11.92 -8.86 8.48
CA GLU A 62 -10.82 -8.39 7.63
C GLU A 62 -11.07 -6.98 7.09
N ARG A 63 -12.26 -6.73 6.52
CA ARG A 63 -12.62 -5.42 5.98
C ARG A 63 -12.78 -4.36 7.06
N THR A 64 -13.33 -4.70 8.24
CA THR A 64 -13.43 -3.75 9.35
C THR A 64 -12.06 -3.39 9.94
N MET A 65 -11.13 -4.35 10.02
CA MET A 65 -9.75 -4.07 10.42
C MET A 65 -9.09 -3.09 9.44
N LEU A 66 -9.16 -3.39 8.14
CA LEU A 66 -8.58 -2.53 7.10
C LEU A 66 -9.24 -1.16 7.02
N TYR A 67 -10.53 -1.05 7.32
CA TYR A 67 -11.24 0.24 7.41
C TYR A 67 -10.51 1.18 8.37
N GLY A 68 -10.12 0.73 9.56
CA GLY A 68 -9.38 1.53 10.54
C GLY A 68 -8.07 2.08 9.96
N LEU A 69 -7.25 1.20 9.38
CA LEU A 69 -5.99 1.58 8.74
C LEU A 69 -6.20 2.61 7.62
N ILE A 70 -7.16 2.38 6.73
CA ILE A 70 -7.40 3.27 5.58
C ILE A 70 -7.82 4.67 6.03
N ARG A 71 -8.54 4.78 7.16
CA ARG A 71 -8.94 6.07 7.72
C ARG A 71 -7.76 6.90 8.25
N GLU A 72 -6.61 6.29 8.53
CA GLU A 72 -5.38 6.97 8.98
C GLU A 72 -4.48 7.41 7.81
N LEU A 73 -4.70 6.88 6.60
CA LEU A 73 -3.92 7.25 5.41
C LEU A 73 -4.43 8.55 4.80
N ASP A 74 -3.53 9.36 4.22
CA ASP A 74 -3.90 10.57 3.47
C ASP A 74 -4.12 10.24 1.99
N VAL A 75 -5.35 9.86 1.62
CA VAL A 75 -5.68 9.40 0.26
C VAL A 75 -6.13 10.57 -0.61
N ALA A 76 -5.46 10.79 -1.74
CA ALA A 76 -5.87 11.82 -2.70
C ALA A 76 -5.35 11.54 -4.13
N GLN A 77 -6.02 12.11 -5.13
CA GLN A 77 -5.58 12.14 -6.53
C GLN A 77 -4.96 13.50 -6.88
N LYS A 78 -3.96 13.93 -6.10
CA LYS A 78 -3.29 15.23 -6.25
C LYS A 78 -1.78 15.05 -6.43
N LEU A 79 -1.14 16.07 -6.99
CA LEU A 79 0.31 16.15 -7.01
C LEU A 79 0.82 16.38 -5.58
N GLY A 80 1.74 15.55 -5.11
CA GLY A 80 2.27 15.62 -3.75
C GLY A 80 2.45 14.23 -3.15
N LYS A 81 2.79 14.20 -1.87
CA LYS A 81 2.93 13.00 -1.05
C LYS A 81 1.55 12.60 -0.57
N TYR A 82 0.91 11.70 -1.30
CA TYR A 82 -0.42 11.18 -0.99
C TYR A 82 -0.42 9.68 -1.23
N THR A 83 -1.36 9.01 -0.56
CA THR A 83 -1.64 7.60 -0.76
C THR A 83 -2.67 7.41 -1.87
N ARG A 84 -2.49 6.38 -2.69
CA ARG A 84 -3.48 5.86 -3.63
C ARG A 84 -3.82 4.42 -3.27
N ILE A 85 -5.09 4.07 -3.39
CA ILE A 85 -5.61 2.76 -2.97
C ILE A 85 -6.34 2.08 -4.12
N ALA A 86 -6.12 0.78 -4.25
CA ALA A 86 -6.94 -0.12 -5.06
C ALA A 86 -7.32 -1.37 -4.26
N TYR A 87 -8.41 -2.01 -4.68
CA TYR A 87 -8.89 -3.26 -4.10
C TYR A 87 -8.98 -4.36 -5.15
N VAL A 88 -8.55 -5.56 -4.76
CA VAL A 88 -8.78 -6.81 -5.48
C VAL A 88 -9.47 -7.76 -4.51
N ASN A 89 -10.57 -8.38 -4.93
CA ASN A 89 -11.22 -9.42 -4.16
C ASN A 89 -10.92 -10.78 -4.79
N VAL A 90 -10.41 -11.73 -4.03
CA VAL A 90 -9.86 -12.98 -4.54
C VAL A 90 -10.60 -14.17 -3.95
N GLY A 91 -11.12 -15.02 -4.83
CA GLY A 91 -11.61 -16.35 -4.52
C GLY A 91 -10.97 -17.34 -5.50
N SER A 92 -11.77 -18.15 -6.19
CA SER A 92 -11.28 -19.04 -7.26
C SER A 92 -10.69 -18.23 -8.44
N LYS A 93 -11.08 -16.95 -8.55
CA LYS A 93 -10.53 -15.97 -9.49
C LYS A 93 -10.27 -14.64 -8.80
N ALA A 94 -9.35 -13.85 -9.36
CA ALA A 94 -9.13 -12.48 -8.94
C ALA A 94 -10.15 -11.53 -9.59
N HIS A 95 -10.84 -10.74 -8.77
CA HIS A 95 -11.80 -9.73 -9.19
C HIS A 95 -11.27 -8.34 -8.87
N ARG A 96 -10.95 -7.56 -9.91
CA ARG A 96 -10.55 -6.16 -9.75
C ARG A 96 -11.76 -5.32 -9.35
N ILE A 97 -11.77 -4.84 -8.11
CA ILE A 97 -12.84 -3.97 -7.59
C ILE A 97 -12.60 -2.51 -8.00
N SER A 98 -11.36 -2.05 -7.88
CA SER A 98 -10.96 -0.67 -8.18
C SER A 98 -9.53 -0.58 -8.72
N ASN A 99 -9.10 0.62 -9.09
CA ASN A 99 -7.72 0.91 -9.48
C ASN A 99 -7.17 2.10 -8.68
N LEU A 100 -5.87 2.36 -8.77
CA LEU A 100 -5.19 3.40 -7.97
C LEU A 100 -5.70 4.83 -8.22
N LYS A 101 -6.52 5.07 -9.26
CA LYS A 101 -7.14 6.36 -9.57
C LYS A 101 -8.59 6.48 -9.07
N SER A 102 -9.12 5.44 -8.43
CA SER A 102 -10.54 5.34 -8.11
C SER A 102 -10.99 6.29 -7.01
N TYR A 103 -10.19 6.51 -5.98
CA TYR A 103 -10.63 7.23 -4.78
C TYR A 103 -9.90 8.55 -4.57
N ARG A 104 -10.64 9.58 -4.17
CA ARG A 104 -10.16 10.95 -3.95
C ARG A 104 -10.04 11.32 -2.47
N SER A 105 -10.50 10.46 -1.57
CA SER A 105 -10.40 10.65 -0.12
C SER A 105 -10.35 9.31 0.61
N SER A 106 -9.82 9.32 1.83
CA SER A 106 -9.71 8.13 2.68
C SER A 106 -11.08 7.61 3.08
N ARG A 107 -12.05 8.51 3.26
CA ARG A 107 -13.46 8.15 3.51
C ARG A 107 -14.05 7.37 2.33
N GLU A 108 -13.89 7.88 1.11
CA GLU A 108 -14.41 7.22 -0.09
C GLU A 108 -13.79 5.82 -0.28
N ALA A 109 -12.46 5.70 -0.08
CA ALA A 109 -11.77 4.43 -0.14
C ALA A 109 -12.27 3.45 0.93
N ALA A 110 -12.48 3.92 2.17
CA ALA A 110 -12.93 3.10 3.29
C ALA A 110 -14.40 2.66 3.13
N ASP A 111 -15.28 3.55 2.68
CA ASP A 111 -16.69 3.24 2.42
C ASP A 111 -16.79 2.22 1.27
N ALA A 112 -15.94 2.34 0.24
CA ALA A 112 -15.88 1.38 -0.86
C ALA A 112 -15.41 -0.01 -0.42
N LEU A 113 -14.47 -0.11 0.52
CA LEU A 113 -14.03 -1.37 1.11
C LEU A 113 -15.19 -2.12 1.77
N LEU A 114 -16.00 -1.42 2.58
CA LEU A 114 -17.14 -2.03 3.27
C LEU A 114 -18.24 -2.48 2.30
N ALA A 115 -18.28 -1.94 1.09
CA ALA A 115 -19.22 -2.34 0.04
C ALA A 115 -18.80 -3.59 -0.76
N ILE A 116 -17.57 -4.09 -0.59
CA ILE A 116 -17.08 -5.29 -1.30
C ILE A 116 -17.82 -6.53 -0.81
N LYS A 117 -18.36 -7.34 -1.73
CA LYS A 117 -19.13 -8.53 -1.37
C LYS A 117 -18.21 -9.73 -1.15
N TYR A 118 -18.53 -10.52 -0.12
CA TYR A 118 -17.94 -11.84 0.05
C TYR A 118 -18.32 -12.74 -1.13
N LEU A 119 -17.33 -13.44 -1.72
CA LEU A 119 -17.57 -14.36 -2.83
C LEU A 119 -18.01 -15.73 -2.33
N GLY A 120 -17.37 -16.23 -1.27
CA GLY A 120 -17.62 -17.59 -0.77
C GLY A 120 -17.16 -18.66 -1.74
N ASP A 121 -16.05 -18.40 -2.44
CA ASP A 121 -15.51 -19.33 -3.43
C ASP A 121 -14.80 -20.50 -2.73
N PRO A 122 -14.88 -21.73 -3.26
CA PRO A 122 -14.30 -22.91 -2.62
C PRO A 122 -12.77 -22.93 -2.64
N ASP A 123 -12.16 -22.24 -3.62
CA ASP A 123 -10.72 -22.19 -3.80
C ASP A 123 -10.21 -20.76 -3.59
N LEU A 124 -8.94 -20.65 -3.24
CA LEU A 124 -8.20 -19.39 -3.22
C LEU A 124 -7.16 -19.39 -4.33
N ASN A 125 -7.24 -18.43 -5.25
CA ASN A 125 -6.31 -18.26 -6.35
C ASN A 125 -5.57 -16.92 -6.25
N VAL A 126 -4.50 -16.91 -5.47
CA VAL A 126 -3.59 -15.75 -5.32
C VAL A 126 -2.39 -15.78 -6.27
N GLY A 127 -2.39 -16.69 -7.25
CA GLY A 127 -1.28 -16.91 -8.17
C GLY A 127 -0.20 -17.79 -7.54
N ALA A 128 -0.24 -19.08 -7.87
CA ALA A 128 0.85 -20.04 -7.66
C ALA A 128 1.53 -20.36 -8.99
#